data_AF-A0A3D5JYC4-F1
#
_entry.id   AF-A0A3D5JYC4-F1
#
_cell.length_a   1.000
_cell.length_b   1.000
_cell.length_c   1.000
_cell.angle_alpha   90.00
_cell.angle_beta   90.00
_cell.angle_gamma   90.00
#
_symmetry.space_group_name_H-M   'P 1'
#
loop_
_entity.id
_entity.type
_entity.pdbx_description
1 polymer ?
#
loop_
_entity_poly.entity_id
_entity_poly.type
_entity_poly.pdbx_seq_one_letter_code
_entity_poly.pdbx_strand_id
1 'polypeptide(L)'
;MSHDFPSMLAVQQRFESTPPVDFESDAEAIRAMLASLPDPYPAKARIVRIRDILSLGQFEVSSALEDELIANASLEALGQAEPLAFDESGDLMPLGQA
;
A
#
# COMPACT_ATOMS: atom_id res chain seq x y z
N MET A 1 16.93 46.51 26.22
CA MET A 1 16.46 46.23 24.85
C MET A 1 15.65 44.95 24.95
N SER A 2 14.34 45.11 24.89
CA SER A 2 13.36 44.04 25.09
C SER A 2 13.14 43.34 23.75
N HIS A 3 13.49 42.06 23.64
CA HIS A 3 13.08 41.24 22.50
C HIS A 3 11.76 40.57 22.86
N ASP A 4 10.68 41.23 22.47
CA ASP A 4 9.32 40.72 22.52
C ASP A 4 9.15 39.76 21.33
N PHE A 5 9.24 38.46 21.57
CA PHE A 5 8.90 37.44 20.57
C PHE A 5 7.38 37.24 20.62
N PRO A 6 6.65 37.35 19.49
CA PRO A 6 5.21 37.15 19.51
C PRO A 6 4.92 35.70 19.93
N SER A 7 3.94 35.52 20.81
CA SER A 7 3.41 34.20 21.16
C SER A 7 2.78 33.59 19.89
N MET A 8 3.58 32.88 19.11
CA MET A 8 3.04 31.94 18.14
C MET A 8 2.16 30.97 18.93
N LEU A 9 0.86 30.97 18.64
CA LEU A 9 -0.03 29.88 19.01
C LEU A 9 0.64 28.59 18.53
N ALA A 10 1.28 27.86 19.44
CA ALA A 10 1.69 26.51 19.18
C ALA A 10 0.41 25.74 18.86
N VAL A 11 0.22 25.40 17.58
CA VAL A 11 -0.80 24.45 17.16
C VAL A 11 -0.43 23.13 17.80
N GLN A 12 -0.96 22.89 19.00
CA GLN A 12 -0.94 21.61 19.70
C GLN A 12 -1.98 20.70 19.04
N GLN A 13 -1.85 20.45 17.73
CA GLN A 13 -2.58 19.36 17.10
C GLN A 13 -1.93 18.06 17.58
N ARG A 14 -2.50 17.47 18.64
CA ARG A 14 -2.32 16.05 18.92
C ARG A 14 -3.01 15.30 17.79
N PHE A 15 -2.26 14.93 16.77
CA PHE A 15 -2.65 13.78 15.97
C PHE A 15 -2.52 12.59 16.91
N GLU A 16 -3.63 11.97 17.28
CA GLU A 16 -3.59 10.67 17.94
C GLU A 16 -2.82 9.74 16.99
N SER A 17 -1.59 9.41 17.37
CA SER A 17 -0.76 8.48 16.64
C SER A 17 -1.23 7.09 17.05
N THR A 18 -2.06 6.47 16.22
CA THR A 18 -2.18 5.02 16.25
C THR A 18 -0.87 4.48 15.68
N PRO A 19 -0.04 3.79 16.48
CA PRO A 19 1.16 3.17 15.95
C PRO A 19 0.77 2.17 14.86
N PRO A 20 1.59 1.98 13.82
CA PRO A 20 1.38 0.91 12.85
C PRO A 20 1.22 -0.42 13.56
N VAL A 21 0.30 -1.24 13.09
CA VAL A 21 0.18 -2.62 13.56
C VAL A 21 1.34 -3.40 12.98
N ASP A 22 2.12 -4.02 13.86
CA ASP A 22 3.27 -4.85 13.49
C ASP A 22 2.84 -6.31 13.38
N PHE A 23 3.28 -7.00 12.34
CA PHE A 23 3.00 -8.41 12.07
C PHE A 23 4.32 -9.14 11.78
N GLU A 24 4.34 -10.45 12.01
CA GLU A 24 5.60 -11.22 11.88
C GLU A 24 6.03 -11.42 10.42
N SER A 25 5.12 -11.29 9.46
CA SER A 25 5.39 -11.42 8.02
C SER A 25 4.43 -10.58 7.19
N ASP A 26 4.85 -10.21 5.97
CA ASP A 26 3.97 -9.50 5.02
C ASP A 26 2.70 -10.32 4.71
N ALA A 27 2.84 -11.65 4.60
CA ALA A 27 1.71 -12.53 4.36
C ALA A 27 0.65 -12.45 5.47
N GLU A 28 1.07 -12.34 6.73
CA GLU A 28 0.15 -12.13 7.86
C GLU A 28 -0.51 -10.76 7.80
N ALA A 29 0.26 -9.71 7.54
CA ALA A 29 -0.25 -8.35 7.41
C ALA A 29 -1.30 -8.25 6.30
N ILE A 30 -1.05 -8.85 5.13
CA ILE A 30 -2.01 -8.87 4.01
C ILE A 30 -3.28 -9.65 4.37
N ARG A 31 -3.16 -10.80 5.05
CA ARG A 31 -4.34 -11.56 5.49
C ARG A 31 -5.18 -10.77 6.48
N ALA A 32 -4.55 -10.10 7.45
CA ALA A 32 -5.24 -9.26 8.41
C ALA A 32 -5.92 -8.07 7.72
N MET A 33 -5.23 -7.44 6.77
CA MET A 33 -5.76 -6.37 5.93
C MET A 33 -7.00 -6.83 5.15
N LEU A 34 -6.93 -7.96 4.45
CA LEU A 34 -8.06 -8.53 3.72
C LEU A 34 -9.24 -8.87 4.65
N ALA A 35 -8.99 -9.45 5.82
CA ALA A 35 -10.02 -9.78 6.81
C ALA A 35 -10.68 -8.55 7.44
N SER A 36 -9.99 -7.40 7.42
CA SER A 36 -10.54 -6.12 7.91
C SER A 36 -11.48 -5.44 6.91
N LEU A 37 -11.49 -5.87 5.64
CA LEU A 37 -12.36 -5.30 4.63
C LEU A 37 -13.82 -5.70 4.90
N PRO A 38 -14.78 -4.78 4.64
CA PRO A 38 -16.20 -5.08 4.83
C PRO A 38 -16.74 -6.08 3.81
N ASP A 39 -16.05 -6.29 2.69
CA ASP A 39 -16.44 -7.25 1.65
C ASP A 39 -15.91 -8.65 2.00
N PRO A 40 -16.79 -9.68 2.12
CA PRO A 40 -16.37 -11.04 2.46
C PRO A 40 -15.66 -11.77 1.31
N TYR A 41 -15.58 -11.20 0.10
CA TYR A 41 -14.93 -11.80 -1.06
C TYR A 41 -13.55 -11.17 -1.31
N PRO A 42 -12.47 -11.67 -0.66
CA PRO A 42 -11.13 -11.10 -0.80
C PRO A 42 -10.60 -11.12 -2.24
N ALA A 43 -11.08 -12.06 -3.08
CA ALA A 43 -10.73 -12.12 -4.49
C ALA A 43 -11.22 -10.89 -5.30
N LYS A 44 -12.20 -10.14 -4.80
CA LYS A 44 -12.68 -8.88 -5.41
C LYS A 44 -11.95 -7.65 -4.87
N ALA A 45 -11.04 -7.82 -3.91
CA ALA A 45 -10.29 -6.71 -3.36
C ALA A 45 -9.47 -6.05 -4.46
N ARG A 46 -9.65 -4.73 -4.58
CA ARG A 46 -8.91 -3.89 -5.51
C ARG A 46 -7.63 -3.45 -4.82
N ILE A 47 -6.50 -4.01 -5.23
CA ILE A 47 -5.21 -3.82 -4.58
C ILE A 47 -4.22 -3.29 -5.61
N VAL A 48 -3.47 -2.27 -5.21
CA VAL A 48 -2.31 -1.77 -5.95
C VAL A 48 -1.10 -1.92 -5.05
N ARG A 49 -0.07 -2.61 -5.53
CA ARG A 49 1.19 -2.78 -4.83
C ARG A 49 2.23 -1.90 -5.51
N ILE A 50 2.78 -0.97 -4.75
CA ILE A 50 3.86 -0.08 -5.17
C ILE A 50 5.15 -0.47 -4.45
N ARG A 51 6.30 -0.21 -5.09
CA ARG A 51 7.60 -0.38 -4.44
C ARG A 51 7.81 0.69 -3.36
N ASP A 52 7.62 1.94 -3.74
CA ASP A 52 7.75 3.10 -2.88
C ASP A 52 7.04 4.30 -3.52
N ILE A 53 6.79 5.33 -2.72
CA ILE A 53 6.09 6.54 -3.14
C ILE A 53 6.93 7.50 -3.99
N LEU A 54 8.24 7.28 -4.10
CA LEU A 54 9.15 8.11 -4.90
C LEU A 54 9.27 7.58 -6.34
N SER A 55 8.98 6.29 -6.54
CA SER A 55 9.24 5.55 -7.79
C SER A 55 7.97 4.88 -8.33
N LEU A 56 6.93 5.66 -8.64
CA LEU A 56 5.62 5.18 -9.14
C LEU A 56 5.59 4.80 -10.63
N GLY A 57 6.73 4.48 -11.24
CA GLY A 57 6.79 4.11 -12.67
C GLY A 57 6.32 2.69 -12.96
N GLN A 58 6.36 1.80 -11.97
CA GLN A 58 5.93 0.41 -12.09
C GLN A 58 5.22 -0.03 -10.81
N PHE A 59 4.14 -0.77 -10.96
CA PHE A 59 3.34 -1.30 -9.87
C PHE A 59 2.60 -2.56 -10.31
N GLU A 60 2.20 -3.38 -9.35
CA GLU A 60 1.37 -4.57 -9.57
C GLU A 60 -0.07 -4.26 -9.16
N VAL A 61 -1.05 -4.84 -9.86
CA VAL A 61 -2.47 -4.67 -9.55
C VAL A 61 -3.13 -6.03 -9.37
N SER A 62 -4.16 -6.11 -8.52
CA SER A 62 -5.00 -7.31 -8.45
C SER A 62 -5.81 -7.48 -9.72
N SER A 63 -6.19 -8.72 -10.04
CA SER A 63 -7.04 -9.04 -11.21
C SER A 63 -8.39 -8.32 -11.20
N ALA A 64 -8.88 -7.90 -10.03
CA ALA A 64 -10.08 -7.07 -9.90
C ALA A 64 -9.95 -5.68 -10.59
N LEU A 65 -8.74 -5.27 -10.98
CA LEU A 65 -8.45 -4.00 -11.67
C LEU A 65 -8.14 -4.18 -13.16
N GLU A 66 -8.28 -5.38 -13.72
CA GLU A 66 -7.92 -5.67 -15.12
C GLU A 66 -8.70 -4.83 -16.13
N ASP A 67 -10.02 -4.69 -15.95
CA ASP A 67 -10.85 -3.84 -16.82
C ASP A 67 -10.41 -2.37 -16.82
N GLU A 68 -9.95 -1.88 -15.66
CA GLU A 68 -9.48 -0.50 -15.50
C GLU A 68 -8.10 -0.30 -16.11
N LEU A 69 -7.24 -1.31 -16.04
CA LEU A 69 -5.96 -1.34 -16.73
C LEU A 69 -6.15 -1.26 -18.25
N ILE A 70 -7.07 -2.07 -18.80
CA ILE A 70 -7.38 -2.10 -20.24
C ILE A 70 -7.99 -0.76 -20.71
N ALA A 71 -8.86 -0.17 -19.91
CA ALA A 71 -9.53 1.09 -20.26
C ALA A 71 -8.62 2.32 -20.17
N ASN A 72 -7.47 2.23 -19.49
CA ASN A 72 -6.60 3.37 -19.23
C ASN A 72 -5.43 3.43 -20.22
N ALA A 73 -5.54 4.32 -21.21
CA ALA A 73 -4.51 4.54 -22.23
C ALA A 73 -3.15 5.06 -21.70
N SER A 74 -3.07 5.47 -20.43
CA SER A 74 -1.80 5.91 -19.81
C SER A 74 -1.03 4.77 -19.14
N LEU A 75 -1.60 3.55 -19.11
CA LEU A 75 -0.99 2.38 -18.51
C LEU A 75 -0.61 1.37 -19.59
N GLU A 76 0.49 0.66 -19.35
CA GLU A 76 0.96 -0.44 -20.18
C GLU A 76 1.15 -1.68 -19.30
N ALA A 77 0.57 -2.81 -19.73
CA ALA A 77 0.77 -4.07 -19.03
C ALA A 77 2.16 -4.62 -19.34
N LEU A 78 3.01 -4.70 -18.32
CA LEU A 78 4.39 -5.19 -18.46
C LEU A 78 4.52 -6.72 -18.30
N GLY A 79 3.46 -7.41 -17.90
CA GLY A 79 3.45 -8.86 -17.63
C GLY A 79 2.03 -9.41 -17.51
N GLN A 80 1.93 -10.72 -17.25
CA GLN A 80 0.66 -11.41 -17.00
C GLN A 80 0.34 -11.47 -15.50
N ALA A 81 -0.94 -11.64 -15.18
CA ALA A 81 -1.37 -11.81 -13.80
C ALA A 81 -0.91 -13.17 -13.26
N GLU A 82 -0.16 -13.14 -12.17
CA GLU A 82 0.36 -14.31 -11.47
C GLU A 82 -0.04 -14.28 -9.98
N PRO A 83 -0.09 -15.43 -9.29
CA PRO A 83 -0.28 -15.46 -7.85
C PRO A 83 0.80 -14.65 -7.12
N LEU A 84 0.40 -13.92 -6.08
CA LEU A 84 1.33 -13.13 -5.27
C LEU A 84 2.34 -14.06 -4.57
N ALA A 85 3.63 -13.83 -4.84
CA ALA A 85 4.72 -14.68 -4.36
C ALA A 85 5.30 -14.18 -3.04
N PHE A 86 5.59 -15.15 -2.16
CA PHE A 86 6.25 -14.94 -0.88
C PHE A 86 7.49 -15.83 -0.79
N ASP A 87 8.48 -15.40 -0.02
CA ASP A 87 9.64 -16.21 0.32
C ASP A 87 9.33 -17.24 1.44
N GLU A 88 10.36 -17.97 1.89
CA GLU A 88 10.23 -18.97 2.95
C GLU A 88 9.84 -18.37 4.32
N SER A 89 10.12 -17.08 4.52
CA SER A 89 9.76 -16.34 5.73
C SER A 89 8.33 -15.78 5.68
N GLY A 90 7.68 -15.84 4.52
CA GLY A 90 6.35 -15.28 4.30
C GLY A 90 6.37 -13.79 3.93
N ASP A 91 7.53 -13.27 3.53
CA ASP A 91 7.69 -11.89 3.09
C ASP A 91 7.54 -11.77 1.57
N LEU A 92 7.11 -10.61 1.10
CA LEU A 92 6.85 -10.41 -0.32
C LEU A 92 8.15 -10.44 -1.13
N MET A 93 8.16 -11.25 -2.20
CA MET A 93 9.24 -11.19 -3.19
C MET A 93 9.32 -9.79 -3.81
N PRO A 94 10.51 -9.24 -4.12
CA PRO A 94 10.65 -7.88 -4.65
C PRO A 94 9.79 -7.63 -5.91
N LEU A 95 9.14 -6.46 -5.97
CA LEU A 95 8.29 -6.07 -7.09
C LEU A 95 9.09 -6.01 -8.40
N GLY A 96 8.63 -6.76 -9.42
CA GLY A 96 9.26 -6.82 -10.74
C GLY A 96 10.37 -7.87 -10.90
N GLN A 97 10.38 -8.92 -10.07
CA GLN A 97 11.24 -10.10 -10.21
C GLN A 97 10.33 -11.35 -10.33
N ALA A 98 9.73 -11.54 -11.50
CA ALA A 98 9.06 -12.77 -11.91
C ALA A 98 9.65 -13.23 -13.25
#